data_AF-A0A7S0KWQ4-F1
#
_entry.id   AF-A0A7S0KWQ4-F1
#
_cell.length_a   1.000
_cell.length_b   1.000
_cell.length_c   1.000
_cell.angle_alpha   90.00
_cell.angle_beta   90.00
_cell.angle_gamma   90.00
#
_symmetry.space_group_name_H-M   'P 1'
#
loop_
_entity.id
_entity.type
_entity.pdbx_description
1 polymer ?
#
loop_
_entity_poly.entity_id
_entity_poly.type
_entity_poly.pdbx_seq_one_letter_code
_entity_poly.pdbx_strand_id
1 'polypeptide(L)'
;MGCTAEAWVDVSLDADGRVAIRGASDAQITAGFAGLVARGLSGLEPADVLNISDDVVADLGIGPSALPRSRANGFRNMLETVKKQCRLLLAEGGVTEPPFPSLVVTADGVEAVGSFARAQAEYLEPDADAVDALVAELEAKKIGIVAHFYMDPQVQGVLMAAAKRYEHVFISDSLVMADAAVKMVREGGCESIAVLGVDFMSENVRAILDDAGLESAKVYRMAADDIGCSLAEAAQDKKYYDYLAEADGVENAVHVIYINTALDTKANANAVVPTITCTSSNVVQTVLTAAAQVPGVNVFYGPDTYMGGNLAELFTMMSTWSDEDVAAVHPAHTQSTIKDLLPRLRYFQDGTCMVHHMFGGDVCDAVRKYYGDAYQTAHFEVPGEMFKLAMEAKRERDMGVVGSTKNILDYVCEKIDEAVARNLPAGERLSFVLGTETGMVTSIVRAARAKLVAAKTAGVAGVEAEIVFPVSSDAIAPIAESESVALGGVAVVPGPAGGEGCSAEGGCASCPYMKMNSLDALMSVCAKIGTDAGEALLTPFEPKKYEAAKDGPSVAALGCVPILHMRDFQRDGALSDAFVEDITTRHAAKRAAK
;
A
#
# COMPACT_ATOMS: atom_id res chain seq x y z
N MET A 1 -24.75 15.37 -9.92
CA MET A 1 -25.55 14.53 -9.00
C MET A 1 -26.34 13.52 -9.82
N GLY A 2 -25.82 12.30 -9.95
CA GLY A 2 -26.59 11.17 -10.49
C GLY A 2 -27.40 10.57 -9.34
N CYS A 3 -28.70 10.39 -9.54
CA CYS A 3 -29.57 9.74 -8.57
C CYS A 3 -29.22 8.25 -8.52
N THR A 4 -28.54 7.83 -7.45
CA THR A 4 -28.27 6.43 -7.11
C THR A 4 -29.52 5.80 -6.50
N ALA A 5 -29.84 4.57 -6.89
CA ALA A 5 -31.01 3.83 -6.44
C ALA A 5 -30.58 2.62 -5.61
N GLU A 6 -31.31 2.34 -4.54
CA GLU A 6 -31.12 1.16 -3.70
C GLU A 6 -31.69 -0.07 -4.39
N ALA A 7 -30.97 -1.19 -4.32
CA ALA A 7 -31.48 -2.47 -4.78
C ALA A 7 -31.09 -3.59 -3.83
N TRP A 8 -32.03 -4.49 -3.59
CA TRP A 8 -31.83 -5.68 -2.77
C TRP A 8 -32.04 -6.90 -3.62
N VAL A 9 -31.17 -7.89 -3.47
CA VAL A 9 -31.33 -9.20 -4.09
C VAL A 9 -31.06 -10.30 -3.08
N ASP A 10 -32.01 -11.22 -3.02
CA ASP A 10 -31.99 -12.42 -2.20
C ASP A 10 -32.02 -13.63 -3.13
N VAL A 11 -31.02 -14.50 -2.98
CA VAL A 11 -30.85 -15.72 -3.77
C VAL A 11 -30.94 -16.92 -2.83
N SER A 12 -31.78 -17.86 -3.20
CA SER A 12 -31.95 -19.14 -2.50
C SER A 12 -31.99 -20.29 -3.51
N LEU A 13 -31.89 -21.52 -3.03
CA LEU A 13 -32.18 -22.71 -3.84
C LEU A 13 -33.59 -23.20 -3.53
N ASP A 14 -34.36 -23.52 -4.56
CA ASP A 14 -35.65 -24.20 -4.41
C ASP A 14 -35.48 -25.69 -4.08
N ALA A 15 -36.60 -26.40 -3.95
CA ALA A 15 -36.62 -27.82 -3.60
C ALA A 15 -35.91 -28.72 -4.63
N ASP A 16 -35.75 -28.25 -5.87
CA ASP A 16 -35.09 -28.97 -6.96
C ASP A 16 -33.62 -28.52 -7.12
N GLY A 17 -33.11 -27.69 -6.20
CA GLY A 17 -31.75 -27.16 -6.25
C GLY A 17 -31.55 -26.06 -7.29
N ARG A 18 -32.63 -25.49 -7.83
CA ARG A 18 -32.58 -24.41 -8.82
C ARG A 18 -32.57 -23.05 -8.14
N VAL A 19 -31.98 -22.07 -8.82
CA VAL A 19 -31.85 -20.71 -8.30
C VAL A 19 -33.25 -20.06 -8.19
N ALA A 20 -33.55 -19.49 -7.03
CA ALA A 20 -34.76 -18.71 -6.78
C ALA A 20 -34.36 -17.32 -6.29
N ILE A 21 -34.66 -16.30 -7.09
CA ILE A 21 -34.23 -14.92 -6.85
C ILE A 21 -35.43 -14.04 -6.53
N ARG A 22 -35.26 -13.20 -5.50
CA ARG A 22 -36.16 -12.10 -5.18
C ARG A 22 -35.36 -10.81 -5.23
N GLY A 23 -35.95 -9.78 -5.82
CA GLY A 23 -35.30 -8.48 -5.90
C GLY A 23 -36.28 -7.34 -5.70
N ALA A 24 -35.80 -6.26 -5.09
CA ALA A 24 -36.56 -5.05 -4.86
C ALA A 24 -35.66 -3.83 -5.10
N SER A 25 -36.26 -2.67 -5.36
CA SER A 25 -35.55 -1.40 -5.45
C SER A 25 -36.49 -0.24 -5.17
N ASP A 26 -35.94 0.85 -4.65
CA ASP A 26 -36.63 2.12 -4.40
C ASP A 26 -36.85 2.96 -5.69
N ALA A 27 -36.16 2.62 -6.79
CA ALA A 27 -36.31 3.28 -8.08
C ALA A 27 -36.92 2.35 -9.13
N GLN A 28 -37.89 2.85 -9.90
CA GLN A 28 -38.64 2.03 -10.86
C GLN A 28 -37.76 1.36 -11.93
N ILE A 29 -36.72 2.03 -12.42
CA ILE A 29 -35.82 1.46 -13.44
C ILE A 29 -34.99 0.33 -12.84
N THR A 30 -34.43 0.55 -11.65
CA THR A 30 -33.64 -0.45 -10.94
C THR A 30 -34.50 -1.61 -10.43
N ALA A 31 -35.78 -1.36 -10.10
CA ALA A 31 -36.76 -2.41 -9.83
C ALA A 31 -37.08 -3.23 -11.09
N GLY A 32 -37.08 -2.59 -12.26
CA GLY A 32 -37.15 -3.26 -13.56
C GLY A 32 -35.93 -4.17 -13.80
N PHE A 33 -34.74 -3.71 -13.47
CA PHE A 33 -33.51 -4.53 -13.50
C PHE A 33 -33.58 -5.71 -12.54
N ALA A 34 -34.02 -5.49 -11.30
CA ALA A 34 -34.26 -6.56 -10.33
C ALA A 34 -35.27 -7.59 -10.85
N GLY A 35 -36.34 -7.14 -11.50
CA GLY A 35 -37.30 -8.00 -12.16
C GLY A 35 -36.71 -8.79 -13.33
N LEU A 36 -35.81 -8.19 -14.12
CA LEU A 36 -35.14 -8.85 -15.24
C LEU A 36 -34.17 -9.93 -14.76
N VAL A 37 -33.38 -9.63 -13.72
CA VAL A 37 -32.49 -10.59 -13.07
C VAL A 37 -33.31 -11.71 -12.43
N ALA A 38 -34.32 -11.38 -11.63
CA ALA A 38 -35.14 -12.39 -10.94
C ALA A 38 -35.87 -13.31 -11.93
N ARG A 39 -36.48 -12.76 -12.98
CA ARG A 39 -37.25 -13.53 -13.96
C ARG A 39 -36.37 -14.27 -14.96
N GLY A 40 -35.22 -13.70 -15.33
CA GLY A 40 -34.30 -14.27 -16.30
C GLY A 40 -33.45 -15.41 -15.73
N LEU A 41 -33.14 -15.36 -14.43
CA LEU A 41 -32.20 -16.30 -13.80
C LEU A 41 -32.88 -17.32 -12.87
N SER A 42 -34.10 -17.03 -12.35
CA SER A 42 -34.79 -18.02 -11.51
C SER A 42 -35.17 -19.26 -12.32
N GLY A 43 -34.98 -20.44 -11.73
CA GLY A 43 -35.21 -21.75 -12.35
C GLY A 43 -34.00 -22.32 -13.10
N LEU A 44 -32.92 -21.54 -13.28
CA LEU A 44 -31.65 -22.04 -13.81
C LEU A 44 -30.90 -22.86 -12.76
N GLU A 45 -30.00 -23.73 -13.23
CA GLU A 45 -29.02 -24.34 -12.33
C GLU A 45 -28.01 -23.29 -11.89
N PRO A 46 -27.50 -23.33 -10.64
CA PRO A 46 -26.53 -22.34 -10.18
C PRO A 46 -25.30 -22.24 -11.09
N ALA A 47 -24.82 -23.37 -11.64
CA ALA A 47 -23.70 -23.39 -12.58
C ALA A 47 -23.96 -22.57 -13.86
N ASP A 48 -25.20 -22.61 -14.38
CA ASP A 48 -25.57 -21.83 -15.56
C ASP A 48 -25.56 -20.33 -15.26
N VAL A 49 -26.05 -19.93 -14.09
CA VAL A 49 -26.02 -18.53 -13.63
C VAL A 49 -24.59 -18.00 -13.52
N LEU A 50 -23.65 -18.85 -13.06
CA LEU A 50 -22.24 -18.48 -12.94
C LEU A 50 -21.52 -18.36 -14.28
N ASN A 51 -21.99 -19.05 -15.32
CA ASN A 51 -21.42 -19.02 -16.67
C ASN A 51 -21.89 -17.83 -17.52
N ILE A 52 -22.77 -16.97 -17.00
CA ILE A 52 -23.25 -15.79 -17.71
C ILE A 52 -22.11 -14.77 -17.83
N SER A 53 -21.73 -14.45 -19.07
CA SER A 53 -20.72 -13.42 -19.37
C SER A 53 -21.13 -12.04 -18.87
N ASP A 54 -20.15 -11.23 -18.49
CA ASP A 54 -20.33 -9.80 -18.18
C ASP A 54 -20.83 -9.00 -19.40
N ASP A 55 -20.59 -9.50 -20.62
CA ASP A 55 -21.09 -8.91 -21.87
C ASP A 55 -22.61 -8.89 -21.98
N VAL A 56 -23.32 -9.65 -21.12
CA VAL A 56 -24.78 -9.68 -21.10
C VAL A 56 -25.39 -8.28 -20.94
N VAL A 57 -24.69 -7.36 -20.29
CA VAL A 57 -25.12 -5.96 -20.15
C VAL A 57 -25.14 -5.25 -21.50
N ALA A 58 -24.16 -5.52 -22.37
CA ALA A 58 -24.11 -5.00 -23.72
C ALA A 58 -25.16 -5.67 -24.61
N ASP A 59 -25.30 -7.00 -24.52
CA ASP A 59 -26.25 -7.79 -25.32
C ASP A 59 -27.71 -7.42 -25.02
N LEU A 60 -28.02 -7.11 -23.76
CA LEU A 60 -29.35 -6.63 -23.34
C LEU A 60 -29.60 -5.16 -23.68
N GLY A 61 -28.63 -4.45 -24.28
CA GLY A 61 -28.75 -3.04 -24.63
C GLY A 61 -28.88 -2.10 -23.43
N ILE A 62 -28.38 -2.53 -22.26
CA ILE A 62 -28.40 -1.76 -21.00
C ILE A 62 -27.01 -1.25 -20.62
N GLY A 63 -26.03 -1.39 -21.52
CA GLY A 63 -24.69 -0.88 -21.36
C GLY A 63 -24.59 0.65 -21.39
N PRO A 64 -23.38 1.20 -21.15
CA PRO A 64 -23.13 2.63 -21.07
C PRO A 64 -23.40 3.39 -22.39
N SER A 65 -23.58 2.69 -23.51
CA SER A 65 -24.02 3.26 -24.79
C SER A 65 -25.52 3.61 -24.82
N ALA A 66 -26.32 3.01 -23.94
CA ALA A 66 -27.78 3.17 -23.90
C ALA A 66 -28.29 3.84 -22.60
N LEU A 67 -27.53 3.75 -21.52
CA LEU A 67 -27.89 4.29 -20.20
C LEU A 67 -26.77 5.12 -19.58
N PRO A 68 -27.10 6.09 -18.71
CA PRO A 68 -26.10 6.75 -17.87
C PRO A 68 -25.29 5.71 -17.09
N ARG A 69 -23.96 5.90 -16.98
CA ARG A 69 -23.03 4.95 -16.36
C ARG A 69 -23.49 4.44 -15.00
N SER A 70 -24.01 5.32 -14.14
CA SER A 70 -24.51 4.93 -12.81
C SER A 70 -25.61 3.85 -12.85
N ARG A 71 -26.45 3.83 -13.88
CA ARG A 71 -27.56 2.86 -14.02
C ARG A 71 -27.11 1.55 -14.66
N ALA A 72 -26.22 1.61 -15.65
CA ALA A 72 -25.60 0.42 -16.22
C ALA A 72 -24.80 -0.35 -15.14
N ASN A 73 -24.09 0.37 -14.27
CA ASN A 73 -23.34 -0.19 -13.15
C ASN A 73 -24.27 -0.85 -12.12
N GLY A 74 -25.45 -0.27 -11.87
CA GLY A 74 -26.45 -0.86 -10.96
C GLY A 74 -26.91 -2.26 -11.38
N PHE A 75 -27.14 -2.50 -12.67
CA PHE A 75 -27.47 -3.85 -13.17
C PHE A 75 -26.28 -4.80 -13.04
N ARG A 76 -25.07 -4.37 -13.42
CA ARG A 76 -23.86 -5.20 -13.34
C ARG A 76 -23.57 -5.64 -11.90
N ASN A 77 -23.66 -4.71 -10.95
CA ASN A 77 -23.46 -5.01 -9.53
C ASN A 77 -24.51 -6.01 -9.03
N MET A 78 -25.77 -5.85 -9.43
CA MET A 78 -26.84 -6.78 -9.06
C MET A 78 -26.59 -8.21 -9.56
N LEU A 79 -26.13 -8.35 -10.81
CA LEU A 79 -25.77 -9.65 -11.38
C LEU A 79 -24.59 -10.28 -10.63
N GLU A 80 -23.56 -9.50 -10.31
CA GLU A 80 -22.41 -10.00 -9.53
C GLU A 80 -22.82 -10.40 -8.12
N THR A 81 -23.70 -9.66 -7.44
CA THR A 81 -24.27 -10.05 -6.14
C THR A 81 -25.03 -11.38 -6.24
N VAL A 82 -25.79 -11.61 -7.32
CA VAL A 82 -26.46 -12.91 -7.55
C VAL A 82 -25.44 -14.03 -7.72
N LYS A 83 -24.44 -13.85 -8.60
CA LYS A 83 -23.39 -14.85 -8.83
C LYS A 83 -22.64 -15.16 -7.54
N LYS A 84 -22.33 -14.15 -6.73
CA LYS A 84 -21.73 -14.30 -5.39
C LYS A 84 -22.57 -15.18 -4.48
N GLN A 85 -23.87 -14.91 -4.34
CA GLN A 85 -24.75 -15.72 -3.49
C GLN A 85 -24.91 -17.15 -4.04
N CYS A 86 -24.99 -17.34 -5.37
CA CYS A 86 -24.98 -18.67 -5.99
C CYS A 86 -23.70 -19.46 -5.65
N ARG A 87 -22.52 -18.82 -5.68
CA ARG A 87 -21.24 -19.46 -5.32
C ARG A 87 -21.23 -19.92 -3.87
N LEU A 88 -21.79 -19.12 -2.95
CA LEU A 88 -21.91 -19.46 -1.53
C LEU A 88 -22.88 -20.63 -1.31
N LEU A 89 -24.01 -20.65 -2.01
CA LEU A 89 -24.99 -21.75 -1.94
C LEU A 89 -24.44 -23.08 -2.51
N LEU A 90 -23.50 -23.02 -3.45
CA LEU A 90 -22.86 -24.18 -4.08
C LEU A 90 -21.62 -24.71 -3.34
N ALA A 91 -21.10 -23.99 -2.34
CA ALA A 91 -19.85 -24.38 -1.69
C ALA A 91 -20.04 -25.69 -0.90
N GLU A 92 -19.49 -26.80 -1.41
CA GLU A 92 -19.43 -28.06 -0.67
C GLU A 92 -18.48 -27.94 0.52
N GLY A 93 -18.87 -28.46 1.69
CA GLY A 93 -18.03 -28.49 2.90
C GLY A 93 -18.38 -27.45 3.98
N GLY A 94 -19.49 -26.73 3.87
CA GLY A 94 -19.96 -25.83 4.93
C GLY A 94 -19.32 -24.44 4.94
N VAL A 95 -18.67 -24.04 3.84
CA VAL A 95 -18.18 -22.67 3.66
C VAL A 95 -19.38 -21.77 3.30
N THR A 96 -20.06 -21.26 4.32
CA THR A 96 -21.17 -20.30 4.19
C THR A 96 -20.69 -18.84 4.18
N GLU A 97 -19.38 -18.62 4.31
CA GLU A 97 -18.76 -17.31 4.45
C GLU A 97 -17.81 -17.02 3.26
N PRO A 98 -17.62 -15.74 2.91
CA PRO A 98 -16.65 -15.33 1.91
C PRO A 98 -15.23 -15.85 2.21
N PRO A 99 -14.37 -16.06 1.19
CA PRO A 99 -13.08 -16.70 1.37
C PRO A 99 -12.04 -15.85 2.12
N PHE A 100 -12.30 -14.55 2.28
CA PHE A 100 -11.35 -13.61 2.85
C PHE A 100 -11.80 -13.13 4.22
N PRO A 101 -10.87 -13.02 5.19
CA PRO A 101 -11.16 -12.39 6.47
C PRO A 101 -11.50 -10.91 6.26
N SER A 102 -12.37 -10.37 7.12
CA SER A 102 -12.76 -8.97 7.05
C SER A 102 -13.04 -8.36 8.43
N LEU A 103 -12.92 -7.03 8.53
CA LEU A 103 -13.36 -6.23 9.66
C LEU A 103 -14.58 -5.40 9.26
N VAL A 104 -15.71 -5.64 9.92
CA VAL A 104 -16.93 -4.84 9.76
C VAL A 104 -16.91 -3.70 10.77
N VAL A 105 -16.69 -2.49 10.29
CA VAL A 105 -16.57 -1.27 11.07
C VAL A 105 -17.94 -0.59 11.13
N THR A 106 -18.41 -0.33 12.35
CA THR A 106 -19.63 0.42 12.63
C THR A 106 -19.33 1.59 13.56
N ALA A 107 -20.30 2.47 13.78
CA ALA A 107 -20.17 3.52 14.79
C ALA A 107 -20.06 2.94 16.22
N ASP A 108 -20.60 1.74 16.47
CA ASP A 108 -20.68 1.12 17.79
C ASP A 108 -19.47 0.23 18.11
N GLY A 109 -18.74 -0.24 17.11
CA GLY A 109 -17.59 -1.10 17.29
C GLY A 109 -17.10 -1.71 15.99
N VAL A 110 -16.18 -2.67 16.12
CA VAL A 110 -15.63 -3.42 15.00
C VAL A 110 -15.88 -4.91 15.23
N GLU A 111 -16.52 -5.57 14.27
CA GLU A 111 -16.73 -7.02 14.25
C GLU A 111 -15.72 -7.68 13.33
N ALA A 112 -15.13 -8.80 13.76
CA ALA A 112 -14.08 -9.50 13.04
C ALA A 112 -14.53 -10.86 12.50
N VAL A 113 -14.41 -11.02 11.18
CA VAL A 113 -14.74 -12.25 10.45
C VAL A 113 -13.45 -12.96 10.03
N GLY A 114 -13.28 -14.20 10.51
CA GLY A 114 -12.06 -14.99 10.30
C GLY A 114 -10.97 -14.78 11.37
N SER A 115 -10.08 -15.75 11.52
CA SER A 115 -9.02 -15.75 12.54
C SER A 115 -8.04 -14.58 12.39
N PHE A 116 -7.63 -14.29 11.16
CA PHE A 116 -6.75 -13.15 10.86
C PHE A 116 -7.37 -11.83 11.30
N ALA A 117 -8.64 -11.56 10.96
CA ALA A 117 -9.31 -10.34 11.35
C ALA A 117 -9.45 -10.23 12.88
N ARG A 118 -9.67 -11.34 13.59
CA ARG A 118 -9.76 -11.32 15.07
C ARG A 118 -8.45 -10.89 15.71
N ALA A 119 -7.31 -11.38 15.22
CA ALA A 119 -5.99 -10.93 15.67
C ALA A 119 -5.81 -9.42 15.41
N GLN A 120 -6.17 -8.94 14.20
CA GLN A 120 -6.10 -7.51 13.90
C GLN A 120 -7.01 -6.65 14.80
N ALA A 121 -8.20 -7.15 15.15
CA ALA A 121 -9.16 -6.44 15.98
C ALA A 121 -8.67 -6.24 17.43
N GLU A 122 -7.93 -7.20 17.99
CA GLU A 122 -7.35 -7.10 19.34
C GLU A 122 -6.44 -5.88 19.48
N TYR A 123 -5.75 -5.49 18.41
CA TYR A 123 -4.80 -4.37 18.42
C TYR A 123 -5.42 -3.00 18.06
N LEU A 124 -6.69 -2.96 17.67
CA LEU A 124 -7.38 -1.70 17.40
C LEU A 124 -7.53 -0.84 18.66
N GLU A 125 -7.66 -1.49 19.82
CA GLU A 125 -7.72 -0.87 21.15
C GLU A 125 -6.52 -1.35 21.97
N PRO A 126 -5.38 -0.61 21.94
CA PRO A 126 -4.16 -1.06 22.59
C PRO A 126 -4.30 -1.06 24.12
N ASP A 127 -3.52 -1.92 24.77
CA ASP A 127 -3.43 -1.97 26.23
C ASP A 127 -3.04 -0.59 26.81
N ALA A 128 -3.92 -0.06 27.65
CA ALA A 128 -3.74 1.26 28.27
C ALA A 128 -2.49 1.30 29.17
N ASP A 129 -2.20 0.21 29.88
CA ASP A 129 -1.03 0.14 30.78
C ASP A 129 0.28 0.15 29.96
N ALA A 130 0.30 -0.51 28.81
CA ALA A 130 1.43 -0.47 27.90
C ALA A 130 1.64 0.92 27.28
N VAL A 131 0.56 1.62 26.93
CA VAL A 131 0.62 3.02 26.45
C VAL A 131 1.13 3.95 27.56
N ASP A 132 0.64 3.79 28.79
CA ASP A 132 1.07 4.56 29.96
C ASP A 132 2.57 4.37 30.23
N ALA A 133 3.02 3.12 30.26
CA ALA A 133 4.42 2.78 30.50
C ALA A 133 5.34 3.36 29.41
N LEU A 134 4.95 3.26 28.14
CA LEU A 134 5.72 3.82 27.05
C LEU A 134 5.81 5.35 27.17
N VAL A 135 4.68 6.05 27.28
CA VAL A 135 4.66 7.53 27.37
C VAL A 135 5.50 8.03 28.55
N ALA A 136 5.41 7.37 29.71
CA ALA A 136 6.20 7.74 30.88
C ALA A 136 7.72 7.65 30.64
N GLU A 137 8.19 6.58 29.97
CA GLU A 137 9.60 6.42 29.61
C GLU A 137 10.06 7.46 28.57
N LEU A 138 9.24 7.72 27.55
CA LEU A 138 9.55 8.69 26.50
C LEU A 138 9.69 10.11 27.06
N GLU A 139 8.76 10.53 27.93
CA GLU A 139 8.80 11.83 28.58
C GLU A 139 10.00 11.97 29.52
N ALA A 140 10.23 10.96 30.37
CA ALA A 140 11.31 10.99 31.37
C ALA A 140 12.70 11.09 30.74
N LYS A 141 12.90 10.45 29.59
CA LYS A 141 14.20 10.35 28.90
C LYS A 141 14.30 11.19 27.62
N LYS A 142 13.27 11.97 27.31
CA LYS A 142 13.19 12.83 26.11
C LYS A 142 13.49 12.05 24.83
N ILE A 143 12.79 10.94 24.64
CA ILE A 143 12.98 10.05 23.48
C ILE A 143 11.90 10.36 22.45
N GLY A 144 12.29 10.77 21.25
CA GLY A 144 11.39 10.84 20.10
C GLY A 144 11.23 9.48 19.44
N ILE A 145 10.06 9.20 18.89
CA ILE A 145 9.78 8.01 18.09
C ILE A 145 9.42 8.43 16.67
N VAL A 146 10.10 7.83 15.70
CA VAL A 146 9.67 7.82 14.30
C VAL A 146 9.43 6.38 13.86
N ALA A 147 8.25 6.09 13.33
CA ALA A 147 7.85 4.74 12.96
C ALA A 147 7.27 4.69 11.55
N HIS A 148 7.51 3.59 10.84
CA HIS A 148 6.90 3.35 9.54
C HIS A 148 5.41 2.94 9.68
N PHE A 149 4.61 3.16 8.65
CA PHE A 149 3.22 2.65 8.61
C PHE A 149 3.11 1.12 8.65
N TYR A 150 4.20 0.40 8.34
CA TYR A 150 4.22 -1.06 8.23
C TYR A 150 4.57 -1.76 9.55
N MET A 151 4.53 -1.04 10.68
CA MET A 151 4.73 -1.66 11.97
C MET A 151 3.67 -2.71 12.25
N ASP A 152 4.06 -3.72 13.02
CA ASP A 152 3.15 -4.73 13.52
C ASP A 152 1.91 -4.07 14.18
N PRO A 153 0.70 -4.61 13.98
CA PRO A 153 -0.53 -4.01 14.48
C PRO A 153 -0.49 -3.67 15.98
N GLN A 154 0.14 -4.51 16.81
CA GLN A 154 0.29 -4.25 18.24
C GLN A 154 1.07 -2.95 18.50
N VAL A 155 2.23 -2.83 17.86
CA VAL A 155 3.12 -1.68 18.01
C VAL A 155 2.47 -0.44 17.46
N GLN A 156 1.87 -0.54 16.27
CA GLN A 156 1.18 0.59 15.65
C GLN A 156 0.01 1.09 16.52
N GLY A 157 -0.79 0.18 17.10
CA GLY A 157 -1.86 0.51 18.03
C GLY A 157 -1.38 1.34 19.21
N VAL A 158 -0.32 0.87 19.89
CA VAL A 158 0.30 1.56 21.03
C VAL A 158 0.89 2.90 20.62
N LEU A 159 1.66 2.97 19.53
CA LEU A 159 2.27 4.22 19.06
C LEU A 159 1.23 5.27 18.69
N MET A 160 0.13 4.89 18.03
CA MET A 160 -0.96 5.82 17.70
C MET A 160 -1.66 6.35 18.95
N ALA A 161 -1.78 5.54 20.01
CA ALA A 161 -2.34 6.00 21.28
C ALA A 161 -1.35 6.90 22.03
N ALA A 162 -0.06 6.56 22.04
CA ALA A 162 1.01 7.36 22.62
C ALA A 162 1.13 8.73 21.92
N ALA A 163 1.01 8.80 20.59
CA ALA A 163 1.06 10.04 19.82
C ALA A 163 -0.02 11.07 20.18
N LYS A 164 -1.15 10.64 20.79
CA LYS A 164 -2.18 11.56 21.30
C LYS A 164 -1.78 12.22 22.62
N ARG A 165 -0.79 11.66 23.32
CA ARG A 165 -0.38 12.06 24.67
C ARG A 165 1.01 12.66 24.69
N TYR A 166 1.88 12.23 23.78
CA TYR A 166 3.25 12.67 23.64
C TYR A 166 3.50 13.13 22.20
N GLU A 167 3.85 14.41 22.03
CA GLU A 167 3.93 15.07 20.72
C GLU A 167 5.12 14.63 19.87
N HIS A 168 6.08 13.88 20.44
CA HIS A 168 7.26 13.38 19.75
C HIS A 168 7.14 11.91 19.32
N VAL A 169 5.92 11.42 19.09
CA VAL A 169 5.67 10.16 18.37
C VAL A 169 5.10 10.47 16.99
N PHE A 170 5.79 10.03 15.94
CA PHE A 170 5.38 10.28 14.57
C PHE A 170 5.39 9.00 13.73
N ILE A 171 4.27 8.71 13.08
CA ILE A 171 4.08 7.52 12.24
C ILE A 171 3.87 8.00 10.81
N SER A 172 4.72 7.57 9.87
CA SER A 172 4.64 8.02 8.49
C SER A 172 5.31 7.07 7.50
N ASP A 173 5.32 7.46 6.21
CA ASP A 173 6.23 6.88 5.21
C ASP A 173 7.68 7.30 5.52
N SER A 174 8.64 6.54 4.99
CA SER A 174 10.09 6.64 5.28
C SER A 174 10.71 8.04 5.10
N LEU A 175 10.25 8.83 4.12
CA LEU A 175 10.80 10.15 3.84
C LEU A 175 10.55 11.17 4.97
N VAL A 176 9.33 11.18 5.50
CA VAL A 176 8.89 12.20 6.47
C VAL A 176 9.44 11.91 7.87
N MET A 177 9.86 10.66 8.13
CA MET A 177 10.46 10.24 9.40
C MET A 177 11.71 11.05 9.74
N ALA A 178 12.60 11.29 8.76
CA ALA A 178 13.84 12.03 8.99
C ALA A 178 13.59 13.51 9.34
N ASP A 179 12.69 14.17 8.60
CA ASP A 179 12.30 15.56 8.89
C ASP A 179 11.62 15.70 10.26
N ALA A 180 10.75 14.73 10.62
CA ALA A 180 10.13 14.68 11.93
C ALA A 180 11.16 14.51 13.06
N ALA A 181 12.15 13.64 12.87
CA ALA A 181 13.24 13.45 13.82
C ALA A 181 14.06 14.74 14.03
N VAL A 182 14.39 15.46 12.94
CA VAL A 182 15.07 16.77 13.04
C VAL A 182 14.25 17.75 13.88
N LYS A 183 12.93 17.82 13.64
CA LYS A 183 12.03 18.70 14.40
C LYS A 183 11.97 18.31 15.88
N MET A 184 11.86 17.01 16.19
CA MET A 184 11.83 16.49 17.55
C MET A 184 13.10 16.85 18.34
N VAL A 185 14.27 16.77 17.70
CA VAL A 185 15.54 17.14 18.36
C VAL A 185 15.70 18.65 18.47
N ARG A 186 15.50 19.38 17.36
CA ARG A 186 15.79 20.83 17.29
C ARG A 186 14.78 21.68 18.05
N GLU A 187 13.50 21.35 17.95
CA GLU A 187 12.40 22.13 18.53
C GLU A 187 11.82 21.44 19.77
N GLY A 188 11.73 20.11 19.75
CA GLY A 188 11.16 19.30 20.84
C GLY A 188 12.12 18.97 21.98
N GLY A 189 13.42 19.20 21.81
CA GLY A 189 14.42 18.91 22.84
C GLY A 189 14.63 17.41 23.11
N CYS A 190 14.25 16.54 22.17
CA CYS A 190 14.56 15.12 22.24
C CYS A 190 16.07 14.88 22.18
N GLU A 191 16.59 14.05 23.07
CA GLU A 191 18.03 13.72 23.14
C GLU A 191 18.34 12.41 22.39
N SER A 192 17.33 11.59 22.16
CA SER A 192 17.44 10.32 21.42
C SER A 192 16.22 10.11 20.53
N ILE A 193 16.41 9.41 19.41
CA ILE A 193 15.36 9.02 18.47
C ILE A 193 15.36 7.50 18.33
N ALA A 194 14.23 6.88 18.67
CA ALA A 194 13.95 5.48 18.35
C ALA A 194 13.30 5.40 16.97
N VAL A 195 13.90 4.62 16.07
CA VAL A 195 13.41 4.40 14.71
C VAL A 195 12.84 3.00 14.63
N LEU A 196 11.53 2.91 14.36
CA LEU A 196 10.85 1.65 14.12
C LEU A 196 10.63 1.46 12.62
N GLY A 197 11.43 0.58 12.03
CA GLY A 197 11.53 0.37 10.59
C GLY A 197 12.65 -0.59 10.25
N VAL A 198 13.12 -0.52 9.01
CA VAL A 198 14.28 -1.28 8.52
C VAL A 198 15.55 -0.43 8.54
N ASP A 199 16.72 -1.06 8.40
CA ASP A 199 18.01 -0.41 8.66
C ASP A 199 18.20 0.88 7.84
N PHE A 200 17.90 0.88 6.53
CA PHE A 200 18.07 2.06 5.68
C PHE A 200 17.23 3.26 6.15
N MET A 201 16.09 3.05 6.82
CA MET A 201 15.27 4.13 7.35
C MET A 201 15.96 4.79 8.55
N SER A 202 16.55 3.98 9.43
CA SER A 202 17.31 4.46 10.59
C SER A 202 18.61 5.16 10.19
N GLU A 203 19.26 4.65 9.15
CA GLU A 203 20.43 5.26 8.52
C GLU A 203 20.10 6.61 7.88
N ASN A 204 18.96 6.72 7.19
CA ASN A 204 18.49 7.98 6.63
C ASN A 204 18.21 9.03 7.73
N VAL A 205 17.56 8.63 8.83
CA VAL A 205 17.33 9.51 9.99
C VAL A 205 18.66 10.01 10.56
N ARG A 206 19.64 9.12 10.75
CA ARG A 206 20.99 9.50 11.23
C ARG A 206 21.68 10.47 10.28
N ALA A 207 21.70 10.16 8.98
CA ALA A 207 22.35 10.99 7.96
C ALA A 207 21.78 12.42 7.92
N ILE A 208 20.46 12.56 7.99
CA ILE A 208 19.78 13.86 7.95
C ILE A 208 19.99 14.64 9.26
N LEU A 209 20.04 13.97 10.41
CA LEU A 209 20.41 14.62 11.67
C LEU A 209 21.86 15.13 11.65
N ASP A 210 22.79 14.37 11.08
CA ASP A 210 24.19 14.80 10.93
C ASP A 210 24.31 16.03 10.01
N ASP A 211 23.67 16.01 8.85
CA ASP A 211 23.64 17.15 7.92
C ASP A 211 23.00 18.40 8.56
N ALA A 212 22.01 18.20 9.42
CA ALA A 212 21.36 19.25 10.19
C ALA A 212 22.21 19.80 11.36
N GLY A 213 23.42 19.27 11.59
CA GLY A 213 24.32 19.63 12.68
C GLY A 213 23.89 19.09 14.05
N LEU A 214 23.08 18.03 14.08
CA LEU A 214 22.49 17.43 15.28
C LEU A 214 23.15 16.09 15.64
N GLU A 215 24.48 16.05 15.56
CA GLU A 215 25.32 14.87 15.82
C GLU A 215 25.20 14.36 17.27
N SER A 216 24.84 15.23 18.21
CA SER A 216 24.71 14.89 19.64
C SER A 216 23.48 14.05 19.96
N ALA A 217 22.43 14.09 19.13
CA ALA A 217 21.24 13.28 19.34
C ALA A 217 21.56 11.82 18.99
N LYS A 218 21.15 10.86 19.82
CA LYS A 218 21.39 9.44 19.55
C LYS A 218 20.27 8.86 18.70
N VAL A 219 20.56 7.91 17.82
CA VAL A 219 19.56 7.22 16.99
C VAL A 219 19.67 5.74 17.25
N TYR A 220 18.54 5.08 17.50
CA TYR A 220 18.50 3.65 17.79
C TYR A 220 17.47 2.94 16.91
N ARG A 221 17.86 1.79 16.36
CA ARG A 221 16.96 0.79 15.76
C ARG A 221 16.56 -0.25 16.81
N MET A 222 15.56 -1.08 16.54
CA MET A 222 14.95 -1.97 17.55
C MET A 222 15.58 -3.36 17.63
N ALA A 223 16.59 -3.67 16.82
CA ALA A 223 17.31 -4.93 16.84
C ALA A 223 18.83 -4.73 16.77
N ALA A 224 19.58 -5.67 17.35
CA ALA A 224 21.03 -5.73 17.24
C ALA A 224 21.48 -6.40 15.93
N ASP A 225 20.71 -7.34 15.41
CA ASP A 225 20.92 -7.94 14.08
C ASP A 225 20.37 -7.02 13.00
N ASP A 226 20.90 -7.11 11.77
CA ASP A 226 20.46 -6.31 10.62
C ASP A 226 18.95 -6.51 10.37
N ILE A 227 18.21 -5.40 10.24
CA ILE A 227 16.80 -5.39 9.86
C ILE A 227 16.71 -5.13 8.36
N GLY A 228 16.71 -6.23 7.58
CA GLY A 228 16.77 -6.22 6.13
C GLY A 228 15.51 -5.73 5.41
N CYS A 229 15.57 -5.77 4.08
CA CYS A 229 14.45 -5.50 3.18
C CYS A 229 14.74 -6.18 1.84
N SER A 230 13.90 -7.14 1.44
CA SER A 230 14.06 -7.90 0.20
C SER A 230 14.26 -7.02 -1.04
N LEU A 231 13.59 -5.87 -1.07
CA LEU A 231 13.68 -4.92 -2.17
C LEU A 231 14.99 -4.12 -2.18
N ALA A 232 15.49 -3.73 -0.99
CA ALA A 232 16.78 -3.06 -0.88
C ALA A 232 17.94 -4.02 -1.22
N GLU A 233 17.84 -5.28 -0.80
CA GLU A 233 18.79 -6.34 -1.14
C GLU A 233 18.85 -6.58 -2.66
N ALA A 234 17.70 -6.60 -3.33
CA ALA A 234 17.65 -6.73 -4.80
C ALA A 234 18.37 -5.57 -5.52
N ALA A 235 18.34 -4.35 -4.96
CA ALA A 235 19.04 -3.19 -5.50
C ALA A 235 20.56 -3.21 -5.24
N GLN A 236 21.04 -4.08 -4.36
CA GLN A 236 22.47 -4.30 -4.10
C GLN A 236 23.05 -5.47 -4.89
N ASP A 237 22.20 -6.25 -5.58
CA ASP A 237 22.64 -7.38 -6.41
C ASP A 237 23.39 -6.92 -7.67
N LYS A 238 24.31 -7.75 -8.15
CA LYS A 238 25.07 -7.51 -9.37
C LYS A 238 24.16 -7.20 -10.57
N LYS A 239 23.02 -7.88 -10.70
CA LYS A 239 22.06 -7.66 -11.79
C LYS A 239 21.56 -6.22 -11.83
N TYR A 240 21.34 -5.60 -10.68
CA TYR A 240 20.89 -4.21 -10.62
C TYR A 240 21.98 -3.24 -11.10
N TYR A 241 23.24 -3.50 -10.74
CA TYR A 241 24.36 -2.72 -11.26
C TYR A 241 24.62 -2.93 -12.76
N ASP A 242 24.39 -4.14 -13.28
CA ASP A 242 24.43 -4.40 -14.72
C ASP A 242 23.33 -3.59 -15.44
N TYR A 243 22.12 -3.54 -14.87
CA TYR A 243 21.01 -2.71 -15.36
C TYR A 243 21.34 -1.20 -15.35
N LEU A 244 21.99 -0.70 -14.30
CA LEU A 244 22.47 0.69 -14.25
C LEU A 244 23.58 0.97 -15.29
N ALA A 245 24.43 -0.01 -15.57
CA ALA A 245 25.47 0.12 -16.59
C ALA A 245 24.88 0.19 -18.01
N GLU A 246 23.76 -0.51 -18.27
CA GLU A 246 23.01 -0.34 -19.52
C GLU A 246 22.49 1.10 -19.66
N ALA A 247 22.02 1.70 -18.57
CA ALA A 247 21.52 3.07 -18.56
C ALA A 247 22.65 4.12 -18.80
N ASP A 248 23.87 3.90 -18.28
CA ASP A 248 25.04 4.76 -18.53
C ASP A 248 25.36 4.89 -20.03
N GLY A 249 25.02 3.87 -20.83
CA GLY A 249 25.25 3.84 -22.27
C GLY A 249 24.19 4.57 -23.11
N VAL A 250 23.19 5.20 -22.50
CA VAL A 250 22.03 5.78 -23.19
C VAL A 250 21.99 7.31 -23.02
N GLU A 251 21.68 8.01 -24.11
CA GLU A 251 21.52 9.47 -24.11
C GLU A 251 20.26 9.89 -23.35
N ASN A 252 20.35 11.00 -22.61
CA ASN A 252 19.27 11.51 -21.75
C ASN A 252 18.70 10.44 -20.81
N ALA A 253 19.54 9.53 -20.31
CA ALA A 253 19.13 8.53 -19.35
C ALA A 253 18.91 9.16 -17.97
N VAL A 254 17.76 8.87 -17.36
CA VAL A 254 17.45 9.20 -15.96
C VAL A 254 17.11 7.92 -15.23
N HIS A 255 17.69 7.75 -14.05
CA HIS A 255 17.36 6.65 -13.16
C HIS A 255 16.37 7.13 -12.10
N VAL A 256 15.24 6.45 -11.99
CA VAL A 256 14.20 6.71 -10.99
C VAL A 256 14.25 5.56 -9.98
N ILE A 257 14.84 5.83 -8.81
CA ILE A 257 15.03 4.81 -7.77
C ILE A 257 13.95 4.90 -6.71
N TYR A 258 13.36 3.77 -6.33
CA TYR A 258 12.38 3.75 -5.25
C TYR A 258 13.03 4.07 -3.88
N ILE A 259 12.30 4.78 -3.01
CA ILE A 259 12.79 5.24 -1.71
C ILE A 259 13.26 4.08 -0.82
N ASN A 260 12.62 2.91 -0.94
CA ASN A 260 12.91 1.70 -0.16
C ASN A 260 14.17 0.98 -0.67
N THR A 261 15.29 1.69 -0.64
CA THR A 261 16.65 1.25 -1.03
C THR A 261 17.67 1.89 -0.10
N ALA A 262 18.83 1.28 0.05
CA ALA A 262 19.89 1.81 0.90
C ALA A 262 20.51 3.11 0.35
N LEU A 263 21.10 3.93 1.23
CA LEU A 263 21.73 5.20 0.85
C LEU A 263 22.95 4.98 -0.05
N ASP A 264 23.74 3.95 0.21
CA ASP A 264 24.89 3.57 -0.62
C ASP A 264 24.46 3.24 -2.07
N THR A 265 23.32 2.59 -2.22
CA THR A 265 22.75 2.18 -3.51
C THR A 265 22.31 3.42 -4.28
N LYS A 266 21.66 4.38 -3.60
CA LYS A 266 21.33 5.69 -4.19
C LYS A 266 22.57 6.45 -4.62
N ALA A 267 23.61 6.47 -3.79
CA ALA A 267 24.89 7.13 -4.08
C ALA A 267 25.57 6.52 -5.31
N ASN A 268 25.68 5.18 -5.33
CA ASN A 268 26.30 4.43 -6.42
C ASN A 268 25.49 4.60 -7.73
N ALA A 269 24.16 4.50 -7.67
CA ALA A 269 23.31 4.75 -8.83
C ALA A 269 23.49 6.17 -9.37
N ASN A 270 23.50 7.18 -8.48
CA ASN A 270 23.70 8.57 -8.88
C ASN A 270 25.11 8.83 -9.45
N ALA A 271 26.13 8.07 -9.08
CA ALA A 271 27.45 8.17 -9.71
C ALA A 271 27.46 7.63 -11.15
N VAL A 272 26.59 6.65 -11.45
CA VAL A 272 26.47 6.04 -12.77
C VAL A 272 25.53 6.86 -13.66
N VAL A 273 24.27 7.05 -13.26
CA VAL A 273 23.24 7.75 -14.05
C VAL A 273 22.59 8.83 -13.18
N PRO A 274 22.22 10.00 -13.73
CA PRO A 274 21.49 11.02 -12.98
C PRO A 274 20.27 10.38 -12.33
N THR A 275 20.25 10.37 -10.99
CA THR A 275 19.29 9.57 -10.23
C THR A 275 18.39 10.47 -9.39
N ILE A 276 17.08 10.24 -9.49
CA ILE A 276 16.06 10.85 -8.62
C ILE A 276 15.35 9.75 -7.83
N THR A 277 15.10 9.99 -6.55
CA THR A 277 14.30 9.08 -5.74
C THR A 277 12.80 9.27 -6.00
N CYS A 278 12.00 8.23 -5.86
CA CYS A 278 10.53 8.32 -5.89
C CYS A 278 9.89 7.51 -4.75
N THR A 279 8.63 7.79 -4.48
CA THR A 279 7.71 7.02 -3.64
C THR A 279 6.58 6.46 -4.50
N SER A 280 5.76 5.56 -3.95
CA SER A 280 4.57 5.06 -4.66
C SER A 280 3.54 6.16 -4.96
N SER A 281 3.57 7.26 -4.20
CA SER A 281 2.69 8.41 -4.39
C SER A 281 3.11 9.37 -5.51
N ASN A 282 4.40 9.41 -5.89
CA ASN A 282 4.89 10.40 -6.85
C ASN A 282 5.53 9.79 -8.12
N VAL A 283 5.76 8.47 -8.17
CA VAL A 283 6.46 7.81 -9.30
C VAL A 283 5.89 8.16 -10.67
N VAL A 284 4.56 8.17 -10.82
CA VAL A 284 3.89 8.54 -12.08
C VAL A 284 4.24 9.97 -12.48
N GLN A 285 4.13 10.91 -11.53
CA GLN A 285 4.40 12.32 -11.78
C GLN A 285 5.89 12.57 -12.03
N THR A 286 6.79 11.88 -11.32
CA THR A 286 8.24 11.96 -11.55
C THR A 286 8.60 11.58 -12.98
N VAL A 287 8.04 10.46 -13.48
CA VAL A 287 8.34 9.97 -14.83
C VAL A 287 7.74 10.85 -15.93
N LEU A 288 6.49 11.29 -15.77
CA LEU A 288 5.86 12.20 -16.74
C LEU A 288 6.55 13.56 -16.75
N THR A 289 6.88 14.12 -15.58
CA THR A 289 7.59 15.41 -15.50
C THR A 289 8.97 15.33 -16.16
N ALA A 290 9.72 14.24 -15.95
CA ALA A 290 10.98 14.00 -16.64
C ALA A 290 10.79 13.97 -18.17
N ALA A 291 9.76 13.29 -18.66
CA ALA A 291 9.44 13.22 -20.08
C ALA A 291 8.97 14.56 -20.68
N ALA A 292 8.35 15.42 -19.89
CA ALA A 292 7.94 16.76 -20.29
C ALA A 292 9.13 17.74 -20.35
N GLN A 293 10.04 17.70 -19.37
CA GLN A 293 11.18 18.63 -19.28
C GLN A 293 12.40 18.20 -20.09
N VAL A 294 12.57 16.90 -20.33
CA VAL A 294 13.70 16.34 -21.09
C VAL A 294 13.19 15.61 -22.33
N PRO A 295 13.14 16.29 -23.50
CA PRO A 295 12.78 15.65 -24.76
C PRO A 295 13.68 14.44 -25.06
N GLY A 296 13.06 13.30 -25.39
CA GLY A 296 13.81 12.07 -25.69
C GLY A 296 14.41 11.36 -24.47
N VAL A 297 14.06 11.73 -23.23
CA VAL A 297 14.51 11.06 -22.01
C VAL A 297 14.32 9.53 -22.04
N ASN A 298 15.30 8.79 -21.55
CA ASN A 298 15.19 7.35 -21.33
C ASN A 298 15.06 7.10 -19.83
N VAL A 299 13.94 6.54 -19.40
CA VAL A 299 13.63 6.35 -17.99
C VAL A 299 13.98 4.93 -17.61
N PHE A 300 14.83 4.80 -16.60
CA PHE A 300 15.18 3.52 -16.00
C PHE A 300 14.64 3.50 -14.57
N TYR A 301 13.62 2.71 -14.32
CA TYR A 301 12.99 2.60 -13.00
C TYR A 301 13.44 1.33 -12.26
N GLY A 302 13.52 1.37 -10.93
CA GLY A 302 13.73 0.19 -10.09
C GLY A 302 13.84 0.52 -8.60
N PRO A 303 14.06 -0.49 -7.74
CA PRO A 303 14.19 -1.92 -8.06
C PRO A 303 12.85 -2.67 -8.14
N ASP A 304 11.71 -2.07 -7.82
CA ASP A 304 10.45 -2.83 -7.74
C ASP A 304 9.90 -3.24 -9.12
N THR A 305 9.91 -4.53 -9.41
CA THR A 305 9.46 -5.07 -10.70
C THR A 305 7.97 -4.83 -10.93
N TYR A 306 7.14 -4.98 -9.90
CA TYR A 306 5.69 -4.81 -10.02
C TYR A 306 5.32 -3.35 -10.21
N MET A 307 5.89 -2.44 -9.42
CA MET A 307 5.65 -1.01 -9.62
C MET A 307 6.11 -0.54 -11.00
N GLY A 308 7.23 -1.08 -11.51
CA GLY A 308 7.72 -0.78 -12.85
C GLY A 308 6.80 -1.30 -13.95
N GLY A 309 6.34 -2.55 -13.82
CA GLY A 309 5.37 -3.15 -14.72
C GLY A 309 4.02 -2.44 -14.70
N ASN A 310 3.53 -2.07 -13.52
CA ASN A 310 2.28 -1.33 -13.34
C ASN A 310 2.36 0.09 -13.91
N LEU A 311 3.52 0.75 -13.84
CA LEU A 311 3.76 2.02 -14.50
C LEU A 311 3.67 1.87 -16.03
N ALA A 312 4.31 0.84 -16.59
CA ALA A 312 4.26 0.55 -18.02
C ALA A 312 2.83 0.20 -18.48
N GLU A 313 2.09 -0.58 -17.69
CA GLU A 313 0.70 -0.92 -17.94
C GLU A 313 -0.20 0.33 -17.87
N LEU A 314 -0.03 1.18 -16.85
CA LEU A 314 -0.76 2.45 -16.74
C LEU A 314 -0.54 3.32 -17.98
N PHE A 315 0.70 3.47 -18.42
CA PHE A 315 1.01 4.27 -19.61
C PHE A 315 0.49 3.63 -20.89
N THR A 316 0.48 2.29 -20.96
CA THR A 316 -0.15 1.55 -22.05
C THR A 316 -1.65 1.84 -22.11
N MET A 317 -2.34 1.83 -20.96
CA MET A 317 -3.74 2.24 -20.88
C MET A 317 -3.92 3.70 -21.31
N MET A 318 -3.11 4.62 -20.76
CA MET A 318 -3.14 6.06 -21.10
C MET A 318 -2.94 6.33 -22.60
N SER A 319 -2.18 5.48 -23.30
CA SER A 319 -2.00 5.56 -24.75
C SER A 319 -3.30 5.35 -25.56
N THR A 320 -4.38 4.91 -24.91
CA THR A 320 -5.70 4.73 -25.52
C THR A 320 -6.73 5.74 -25.00
N TRP A 321 -6.37 6.58 -24.04
CA TRP A 321 -7.28 7.56 -23.43
C TRP A 321 -7.46 8.79 -24.31
N SER A 322 -8.45 9.63 -23.97
CA SER A 322 -8.58 10.95 -24.58
C SER A 322 -7.45 11.88 -24.11
N ASP A 323 -7.11 12.90 -24.89
CA ASP A 323 -6.11 13.89 -24.47
C ASP A 323 -6.52 14.65 -23.21
N GLU A 324 -7.82 14.85 -22.98
CA GLU A 324 -8.36 15.46 -21.77
C GLU A 324 -8.09 14.58 -20.54
N ASP A 325 -8.34 13.27 -20.64
CA ASP A 325 -8.07 12.33 -19.55
C ASP A 325 -6.56 12.21 -19.26
N VAL A 326 -5.71 12.25 -20.30
CA VAL A 326 -4.25 12.25 -20.12
C VAL A 326 -3.80 13.56 -19.44
N ALA A 327 -4.33 14.70 -19.88
CA ALA A 327 -4.02 16.00 -19.28
C ALA A 327 -4.47 16.10 -17.82
N ALA A 328 -5.54 15.39 -17.43
CA ALA A 328 -5.97 15.29 -16.03
C ALA A 328 -4.96 14.52 -15.16
N VAL A 329 -4.16 13.61 -15.74
CA VAL A 329 -3.03 12.98 -15.04
C VAL A 329 -1.82 13.90 -15.02
N HIS A 330 -1.44 14.47 -16.16
CA HIS A 330 -0.36 15.44 -16.25
C HIS A 330 -0.57 16.40 -17.42
N PRO A 331 -0.65 17.73 -17.17
CA PRO A 331 -1.13 18.70 -18.17
C PRO A 331 -0.22 18.87 -19.39
N ALA A 332 1.06 18.49 -19.29
CA ALA A 332 2.01 18.55 -20.41
C ALA A 332 1.93 17.33 -21.36
N HIS A 333 1.09 16.33 -21.07
CA HIS A 333 1.01 15.11 -21.86
C HIS A 333 -0.29 14.98 -22.65
N THR A 334 -0.18 14.27 -23.77
CA THR A 334 -1.29 13.86 -24.64
C THR A 334 -1.15 12.38 -24.92
N GLN A 335 -2.17 11.77 -25.51
CA GLN A 335 -2.11 10.37 -25.92
C GLN A 335 -0.86 10.08 -26.78
N SER A 336 -0.51 11.02 -27.66
CA SER A 336 0.66 10.90 -28.55
C SER A 336 1.98 10.91 -27.78
N THR A 337 2.15 11.82 -26.80
CA THR A 337 3.41 11.91 -26.05
C THR A 337 3.59 10.72 -25.11
N ILE A 338 2.51 10.13 -24.61
CA ILE A 338 2.58 8.86 -23.85
C ILE A 338 3.03 7.70 -24.75
N LYS A 339 2.48 7.59 -25.97
CA LYS A 339 2.92 6.59 -26.97
C LYS A 339 4.40 6.70 -27.29
N ASP A 340 4.93 7.91 -27.35
CA ASP A 340 6.34 8.19 -27.61
C ASP A 340 7.26 7.88 -26.41
N LEU A 341 6.75 8.02 -25.18
CA LEU A 341 7.48 7.69 -23.95
C LEU A 341 7.58 6.18 -23.71
N LEU A 342 6.52 5.42 -24.00
CA LEU A 342 6.42 3.98 -23.69
C LEU A 342 7.67 3.15 -24.10
N PRO A 343 8.20 3.25 -25.33
CA PRO A 343 9.41 2.50 -25.74
C PRO A 343 10.68 2.90 -24.98
N ARG A 344 10.68 4.07 -24.33
CA ARG A 344 11.80 4.65 -23.57
C ARG A 344 11.65 4.45 -22.06
N LEU A 345 10.56 3.82 -21.61
CA LEU A 345 10.39 3.41 -20.22
C LEU A 345 10.92 1.99 -20.03
N ARG A 346 11.98 1.86 -19.24
CA ARG A 346 12.58 0.60 -18.83
C ARG A 346 12.46 0.45 -17.32
N TYR A 347 12.31 -0.79 -16.86
CA TYR A 347 12.27 -1.08 -15.44
C TYR A 347 12.99 -2.39 -15.12
N PHE A 348 13.56 -2.46 -13.92
CA PHE A 348 14.23 -3.65 -13.41
C PHE A 348 13.23 -4.81 -13.21
N GLN A 349 13.64 -6.05 -13.51
CA GLN A 349 12.77 -7.24 -13.53
C GLN A 349 13.04 -8.25 -12.41
N ASP A 350 14.07 -8.03 -11.59
CA ASP A 350 14.55 -8.99 -10.59
C ASP A 350 14.43 -8.46 -9.15
N GLY A 351 13.59 -7.45 -8.90
CA GLY A 351 13.33 -6.93 -7.56
C GLY A 351 11.87 -7.05 -7.17
N THR A 352 11.57 -7.68 -6.03
CA THR A 352 10.19 -7.88 -5.59
C THR A 352 10.09 -7.73 -4.08
N CYS A 353 9.08 -6.97 -3.63
CA CYS A 353 8.69 -6.95 -2.23
C CYS A 353 7.95 -8.25 -1.89
N MET A 354 8.50 -9.03 -0.95
CA MET A 354 7.91 -10.32 -0.55
C MET A 354 6.46 -10.21 -0.04
N VAL A 355 6.08 -9.08 0.55
CA VAL A 355 4.72 -8.85 1.06
C VAL A 355 3.75 -8.67 -0.10
N HIS A 356 4.07 -7.78 -1.04
CA HIS A 356 3.18 -7.52 -2.17
C HIS A 356 3.10 -8.71 -3.13
N HIS A 357 4.13 -9.55 -3.22
CA HIS A 357 4.10 -10.77 -4.02
C HIS A 357 2.93 -11.71 -3.66
N MET A 358 2.40 -11.64 -2.44
CA MET A 358 1.32 -12.50 -1.94
C MET A 358 -0.04 -12.23 -2.62
N PHE A 359 -0.22 -11.09 -3.30
CA PHE A 359 -1.46 -10.74 -4.00
C PHE A 359 -1.53 -11.30 -5.43
N GLY A 360 -1.05 -12.53 -5.63
CA GLY A 360 -0.96 -13.19 -6.94
C GLY A 360 -2.32 -13.60 -7.55
N GLY A 361 -2.26 -14.38 -8.63
CA GLY A 361 -3.42 -14.71 -9.47
C GLY A 361 -4.58 -15.35 -8.73
N ASP A 362 -4.32 -16.36 -7.88
CA ASP A 362 -5.37 -17.06 -7.14
C ASP A 362 -6.16 -16.13 -6.22
N VAL A 363 -5.47 -15.18 -5.57
CA VAL A 363 -6.09 -14.15 -4.74
C VAL A 363 -6.94 -13.22 -5.61
N CYS A 364 -6.42 -12.75 -6.75
CA CYS A 364 -7.16 -11.89 -7.66
C CYS A 364 -8.42 -12.57 -8.22
N ASP A 365 -8.34 -13.86 -8.54
CA ASP A 365 -9.47 -14.63 -9.04
C ASP A 365 -10.54 -14.83 -7.97
N ALA A 366 -10.14 -15.08 -6.72
CA ALA A 366 -11.06 -15.09 -5.59
C ALA A 366 -11.70 -13.71 -5.35
N VAL A 367 -10.94 -12.61 -5.48
CA VAL A 367 -11.51 -11.25 -5.40
C VAL A 367 -12.56 -11.02 -6.49
N ARG A 368 -12.25 -11.34 -7.76
CA ARG A 368 -13.22 -11.22 -8.87
C ARG A 368 -14.47 -12.05 -8.59
N LYS A 369 -14.29 -13.26 -8.06
CA LYS A 369 -15.35 -14.24 -7.85
C LYS A 369 -16.25 -13.91 -6.65
N TYR A 370 -15.74 -13.36 -5.56
CA TYR A 370 -16.51 -13.20 -4.32
C TYR A 370 -16.73 -11.74 -3.91
N TYR A 371 -15.96 -10.82 -4.48
CA TYR A 371 -15.98 -9.40 -4.15
C TYR A 371 -16.03 -8.52 -5.39
N GLY A 372 -16.51 -9.04 -6.53
CA GLY A 372 -16.66 -8.26 -7.75
C GLY A 372 -17.53 -7.01 -7.57
N ASP A 373 -18.48 -7.02 -6.64
CA ASP A 373 -19.36 -5.91 -6.28
C ASP A 373 -18.78 -4.93 -5.24
N ALA A 374 -17.57 -5.19 -4.72
CA ALA A 374 -16.89 -4.36 -3.73
C ALA A 374 -16.03 -3.26 -4.38
N TYR A 375 -15.70 -2.23 -3.58
CA TYR A 375 -14.68 -1.25 -3.94
C TYR A 375 -13.30 -1.89 -3.96
N GLN A 376 -12.58 -1.70 -5.05
CA GLN A 376 -11.28 -2.34 -5.29
C GLN A 376 -10.15 -1.33 -5.10
N THR A 377 -9.27 -1.59 -4.14
CA THR A 377 -8.13 -0.73 -3.86
C THR A 377 -6.84 -1.49 -4.14
N ALA A 378 -5.84 -0.84 -4.73
CA ALA A 378 -4.54 -1.46 -4.96
C ALA A 378 -3.39 -0.47 -4.74
N HIS A 379 -2.33 -0.96 -4.08
CA HIS A 379 -1.05 -0.29 -4.02
C HIS A 379 -0.29 -0.44 -5.34
N PHE A 380 0.60 0.49 -5.69
CA PHE A 380 1.39 0.39 -6.93
C PHE A 380 2.35 -0.81 -6.98
N GLU A 381 2.73 -1.36 -5.83
CA GLU A 381 3.66 -2.50 -5.72
C GLU A 381 2.98 -3.87 -5.87
N VAL A 382 1.64 -3.95 -5.95
CA VAL A 382 0.96 -5.24 -6.09
C VAL A 382 1.20 -5.87 -7.47
N PRO A 383 1.06 -7.20 -7.62
CA PRO A 383 1.14 -7.85 -8.91
C PRO A 383 0.16 -7.25 -9.92
N GLY A 384 0.55 -7.28 -11.20
CA GLY A 384 -0.20 -6.60 -12.26
C GLY A 384 -1.67 -7.02 -12.37
N GLU A 385 -2.02 -8.21 -11.93
CA GLU A 385 -3.40 -8.71 -11.91
C GLU A 385 -4.29 -7.93 -10.92
N MET A 386 -3.80 -7.67 -9.71
CA MET A 386 -4.50 -6.88 -8.70
C MET A 386 -4.58 -5.40 -9.10
N PHE A 387 -3.49 -4.88 -9.69
CA PHE A 387 -3.47 -3.53 -10.27
C PHE A 387 -4.54 -3.37 -11.36
N LYS A 388 -4.62 -4.31 -12.30
CA LYS A 388 -5.61 -4.31 -13.38
C LYS A 388 -7.03 -4.37 -12.83
N LEU A 389 -7.27 -5.23 -11.86
CA LEU A 389 -8.57 -5.37 -11.20
C LEU A 389 -9.05 -4.05 -10.60
N ALA A 390 -8.19 -3.34 -9.87
CA ALA A 390 -8.52 -2.04 -9.29
C ALA A 390 -8.66 -0.93 -10.35
N MET A 391 -7.83 -0.93 -11.41
CA MET A 391 -7.93 0.02 -12.52
C MET A 391 -9.21 -0.15 -13.35
N GLU A 392 -9.62 -1.39 -13.62
CA GLU A 392 -10.89 -1.71 -14.29
C GLU A 392 -12.07 -1.25 -13.44
N ALA A 393 -12.05 -1.54 -12.13
CA ALA A 393 -13.07 -1.06 -11.20
C ALA A 393 -13.14 0.47 -11.16
N LYS A 394 -11.99 1.16 -11.15
CA LYS A 394 -11.92 2.63 -11.22
C LYS A 394 -12.53 3.17 -12.50
N ARG A 395 -12.11 2.68 -13.67
CA ARG A 395 -12.48 3.27 -14.96
C ARG A 395 -13.87 2.90 -15.43
N GLU A 396 -14.27 1.64 -15.23
CA GLU A 396 -15.55 1.14 -15.74
C GLU A 396 -16.69 1.46 -14.78
N ARG A 397 -16.42 1.40 -13.47
CA ARG A 397 -17.47 1.37 -12.44
C ARG A 397 -17.43 2.54 -11.46
N ASP A 398 -16.36 3.35 -11.44
CA ASP A 398 -16.08 4.34 -10.39
C ASP A 398 -16.03 3.70 -8.99
N MET A 399 -15.54 2.45 -8.94
CA MET A 399 -15.46 1.62 -7.73
C MET A 399 -14.03 1.14 -7.47
N GLY A 400 -13.03 1.94 -7.83
CA GLY A 400 -11.65 1.58 -7.51
C GLY A 400 -10.68 2.73 -7.43
N VAL A 401 -9.56 2.47 -6.76
CA VAL A 401 -8.43 3.39 -6.62
C VAL A 401 -7.12 2.62 -6.72
N VAL A 402 -6.14 3.24 -7.39
CA VAL A 402 -4.75 2.79 -7.37
C VAL A 402 -3.88 3.96 -6.95
N GLY A 403 -2.99 3.72 -6.00
CA GLY A 403 -2.16 4.78 -5.45
C GLY A 403 -1.28 4.32 -4.30
N SER A 404 -0.78 5.29 -3.54
CA SER A 404 -0.15 5.00 -2.27
C SER A 404 -1.19 4.59 -1.23
N THR A 405 -0.68 4.04 -0.15
CA THR A 405 -1.40 3.82 1.10
C THR A 405 -2.32 4.96 1.53
N LYS A 406 -1.87 6.21 1.43
CA LYS A 406 -2.67 7.39 1.75
C LYS A 406 -3.84 7.56 0.78
N ASN A 407 -3.62 7.35 -0.52
CA ASN A 407 -4.70 7.42 -1.52
C ASN A 407 -5.80 6.40 -1.24
N ILE A 408 -5.42 5.19 -0.81
CA ILE A 408 -6.38 4.14 -0.42
C ILE A 408 -7.20 4.60 0.79
N LEU A 409 -6.55 5.11 1.84
CA LEU A 409 -7.24 5.60 3.04
C LEU A 409 -8.21 6.75 2.72
N ASP A 410 -7.74 7.75 1.98
CA ASP A 410 -8.53 8.92 1.60
C ASP A 410 -9.76 8.48 0.79
N TYR A 411 -9.59 7.55 -0.15
CA TYR A 411 -10.69 6.99 -0.95
C TYR A 411 -11.72 6.23 -0.11
N VAL A 412 -11.29 5.41 0.85
CA VAL A 412 -12.21 4.73 1.78
C VAL A 412 -13.02 5.76 2.56
N CYS A 413 -12.37 6.80 3.09
CA CYS A 413 -13.04 7.87 3.82
C CYS A 413 -14.03 8.65 2.95
N GLU A 414 -13.66 8.97 1.71
CA GLU A 414 -14.50 9.65 0.74
C GLU A 414 -15.78 8.84 0.44
N LYS A 415 -15.64 7.54 0.17
CA LYS A 415 -16.80 6.68 -0.11
C LYS A 415 -17.71 6.48 1.10
N ILE A 416 -17.15 6.49 2.31
CA ILE A 416 -17.95 6.52 3.55
C ILE A 416 -18.68 7.85 3.69
N ASP A 417 -18.02 8.98 3.45
CA ASP A 417 -18.66 10.31 3.49
C ASP A 417 -19.80 10.41 2.47
N GLU A 418 -19.62 9.87 1.26
CA GLU A 418 -20.66 9.78 0.25
C GLU A 418 -21.87 8.96 0.73
N ALA A 419 -21.65 7.81 1.38
CA ALA A 419 -22.73 6.97 1.93
C ALA A 419 -23.46 7.66 3.10
N VAL A 420 -22.71 8.32 3.98
CA VAL A 420 -23.27 9.13 5.07
C VAL A 420 -24.12 10.27 4.51
N ALA A 421 -23.66 10.94 3.45
CA ALA A 421 -24.41 12.00 2.80
C ALA A 421 -25.69 11.48 2.10
N ARG A 422 -25.67 10.24 1.60
CA ARG A 422 -26.87 9.58 1.06
C ARG A 422 -27.91 9.30 2.15
N ASN A 423 -27.48 8.95 3.37
CA ASN A 423 -28.32 8.71 4.55
C ASN A 423 -29.52 7.80 4.27
N LEU A 424 -29.23 6.60 3.79
CA LEU A 424 -30.23 5.63 3.34
C LEU A 424 -31.03 5.06 4.54
N PRO A 425 -32.39 5.04 4.50
CA PRO A 425 -33.21 4.60 5.63
C PRO A 425 -32.99 3.16 6.07
N ALA A 426 -32.60 2.28 5.14
CA ALA A 426 -32.33 0.87 5.40
C ALA A 426 -30.90 0.61 5.93
N GLY A 427 -30.05 1.64 5.98
CA GLY A 427 -28.62 1.48 6.15
C GLY A 427 -27.90 1.04 4.87
N GLU A 428 -26.58 1.14 4.85
CA GLU A 428 -25.74 0.80 3.71
C GLU A 428 -24.43 0.18 4.21
N ARG A 429 -24.06 -0.98 3.66
CA ARG A 429 -22.74 -1.59 3.90
C ARG A 429 -21.86 -1.42 2.66
N LEU A 430 -20.71 -0.77 2.84
CA LEU A 430 -19.69 -0.63 1.82
C LEU A 430 -18.60 -1.68 2.06
N SER A 431 -18.30 -2.51 1.06
CA SER A 431 -17.18 -3.46 1.14
C SER A 431 -15.97 -2.92 0.37
N PHE A 432 -14.80 -2.94 0.99
CA PHE A 432 -13.53 -2.48 0.44
C PHE A 432 -12.50 -3.61 0.45
N VAL A 433 -12.01 -4.00 -0.73
CA VAL A 433 -10.91 -4.97 -0.86
C VAL A 433 -9.58 -4.22 -0.80
N LEU A 434 -8.73 -4.60 0.16
CA LEU A 434 -7.43 -3.97 0.37
C LEU A 434 -6.31 -4.70 -0.38
N GLY A 435 -5.98 -4.26 -1.59
CA GLY A 435 -4.77 -4.68 -2.30
C GLY A 435 -3.53 -3.96 -1.78
N THR A 436 -3.23 -4.07 -0.48
CA THR A 436 -2.07 -3.46 0.17
C THR A 436 -1.70 -4.24 1.44
N GLU A 437 -0.53 -3.97 2.03
CA GLU A 437 -0.04 -4.62 3.26
C GLU A 437 -0.98 -4.40 4.47
N THR A 438 -1.00 -5.38 5.39
CA THR A 438 -1.91 -5.40 6.56
C THR A 438 -1.58 -4.35 7.62
N GLY A 439 -0.37 -3.78 7.62
CA GLY A 439 0.01 -2.67 8.51
C GLY A 439 -0.87 -1.43 8.37
N MET A 440 -1.71 -1.34 7.33
CA MET A 440 -2.62 -0.21 7.15
C MET A 440 -4.02 -0.41 7.68
N VAL A 441 -4.34 -1.63 8.12
CA VAL A 441 -5.67 -2.00 8.61
C VAL A 441 -6.09 -1.12 9.77
N THR A 442 -5.23 -0.96 10.78
CA THR A 442 -5.52 -0.15 11.97
C THR A 442 -5.84 1.30 11.61
N SER A 443 -5.04 1.89 10.73
CA SER A 443 -5.21 3.28 10.28
C SER A 443 -6.51 3.48 9.50
N ILE A 444 -6.81 2.58 8.56
CA ILE A 444 -8.04 2.63 7.75
C ILE A 444 -9.27 2.41 8.64
N VAL A 445 -9.26 1.39 9.50
CA VAL A 445 -10.39 1.07 10.39
C VAL A 445 -10.66 2.22 11.35
N ARG A 446 -9.63 2.83 11.94
CA ARG A 446 -9.81 3.99 12.84
C ARG A 446 -10.35 5.21 12.10
N ALA A 447 -9.85 5.50 10.91
CA ALA A 447 -10.34 6.61 10.09
C ALA A 447 -11.81 6.40 9.69
N ALA A 448 -12.15 5.19 9.22
CA ALA A 448 -13.51 4.80 8.90
C ALA A 448 -14.44 4.91 10.13
N ARG A 449 -14.04 4.36 11.27
CA ARG A 449 -14.82 4.44 12.52
C ARG A 449 -15.04 5.89 12.95
N ALA A 450 -14.02 6.75 12.85
CA ALA A 450 -14.16 8.16 13.20
C ALA A 450 -15.23 8.86 12.35
N LYS A 451 -15.28 8.58 11.04
CA LYS A 451 -16.35 9.07 10.15
C LYS A 451 -17.73 8.56 10.55
N LEU A 452 -17.86 7.26 10.85
CA LEU A 452 -19.12 6.64 11.23
C LEU A 452 -19.63 7.13 12.60
N VAL A 453 -18.75 7.34 13.57
CA VAL A 453 -19.10 7.93 14.89
C VAL A 453 -19.57 9.37 14.73
N ALA A 454 -18.89 10.16 13.88
CA ALA A 454 -19.29 11.53 13.58
C ALA A 454 -20.68 11.56 12.91
N ALA A 455 -20.94 10.67 11.95
CA ALA A 455 -22.23 10.51 11.30
C ALA A 455 -23.36 10.17 12.30
N LYS A 456 -23.13 9.18 13.18
CA LYS A 456 -24.09 8.79 14.24
C LYS A 456 -24.40 9.96 15.18
N THR A 457 -23.39 10.74 15.54
CA THR A 457 -23.55 11.94 16.37
C THR A 457 -24.38 13.02 15.67
N ALA A 458 -24.27 13.11 14.33
CA ALA A 458 -25.07 13.99 13.50
C ALA A 458 -26.49 13.45 13.17
N GLY A 459 -26.86 12.27 13.71
CA GLY A 459 -28.19 11.66 13.51
C GLY A 459 -28.31 10.77 12.27
N VAL A 460 -27.20 10.46 11.59
CA VAL A 460 -27.14 9.50 10.47
C VAL A 460 -26.65 8.16 11.00
N ALA A 461 -27.47 7.11 10.90
CA ALA A 461 -27.15 5.77 11.38
C ALA A 461 -27.33 4.72 10.28
N GLY A 462 -26.72 3.54 10.45
CA GLY A 462 -26.88 2.41 9.54
C GLY A 462 -25.84 2.31 8.41
N VAL A 463 -24.84 3.20 8.36
CA VAL A 463 -23.70 3.04 7.46
C VAL A 463 -22.63 2.16 8.11
N GLU A 464 -22.18 1.16 7.39
CA GLU A 464 -21.15 0.20 7.80
C GLU A 464 -20.05 0.11 6.73
N ALA A 465 -18.81 -0.13 7.15
CA ALA A 465 -17.68 -0.35 6.25
C ALA A 465 -17.05 -1.72 6.53
N GLU A 466 -17.16 -2.65 5.58
CA GLU A 466 -16.43 -3.91 5.60
C GLU A 466 -15.08 -3.74 4.92
N ILE A 467 -14.01 -3.99 5.67
CA ILE A 467 -12.63 -3.96 5.20
C ILE A 467 -12.16 -5.39 4.99
N VAL A 468 -11.99 -5.80 3.73
CA VAL A 468 -11.68 -7.16 3.31
C VAL A 468 -10.19 -7.32 3.06
N PHE A 469 -9.58 -8.37 3.60
CA PHE A 469 -8.16 -8.68 3.43
C PHE A 469 -8.01 -9.82 2.43
N PRO A 470 -7.56 -9.54 1.20
CA PRO A 470 -7.38 -10.56 0.18
C PRO A 470 -6.10 -11.38 0.45
N VAL A 471 -6.15 -12.21 1.50
CA VAL A 471 -5.10 -13.15 1.90
C VAL A 471 -5.62 -14.56 1.76
N SER A 472 -4.82 -15.47 1.22
CA SER A 472 -5.24 -16.88 1.05
C SER A 472 -5.56 -17.52 2.40
N SER A 473 -6.61 -18.36 2.46
CA SER A 473 -6.92 -19.17 3.65
C SER A 473 -5.82 -20.20 3.95
N ASP A 474 -5.06 -20.64 2.94
CA ASP A 474 -3.95 -21.59 3.09
C ASP A 474 -2.71 -20.96 3.74
N ALA A 475 -2.66 -19.63 3.78
CA ALA A 475 -1.69 -18.85 4.54
C ALA A 475 -1.95 -18.93 6.07
N ILE A 476 -3.08 -19.52 6.48
CA ILE A 476 -3.55 -19.61 7.86
C ILE A 476 -3.63 -21.10 8.26
N ALA A 477 -2.48 -21.75 8.43
CA ALA A 477 -2.43 -23.13 8.91
C ALA A 477 -2.57 -23.18 10.46
N PRO A 478 -3.35 -24.11 11.03
CA PRO A 478 -3.30 -24.39 12.46
C PRO A 478 -1.94 -25.03 12.82
N ILE A 479 -1.33 -24.56 13.92
CA ILE A 479 -0.01 -24.99 14.37
C ILE A 479 -0.04 -26.48 14.75
N ALA A 480 0.70 -27.31 14.02
CA ALA A 480 1.14 -28.62 14.50
C ALA A 480 2.58 -28.48 15.01
N GLU A 481 2.80 -28.75 16.30
CA GLU A 481 4.13 -28.83 16.89
C GLU A 481 4.95 -29.93 16.18
N SER A 482 6.03 -29.60 15.46
CA SER A 482 7.21 -30.48 15.37
C SER A 482 8.44 -29.86 14.69
N GLU A 483 9.52 -29.88 15.47
CA GLU A 483 10.94 -30.13 15.17
C GLU A 483 11.66 -29.46 13.99
N SER A 484 12.66 -28.64 14.37
CA SER A 484 13.67 -28.02 13.54
C SER A 484 14.65 -29.03 12.94
N VAL A 485 14.85 -28.99 11.62
CA VAL A 485 15.99 -29.62 10.94
C VAL A 485 16.72 -28.55 10.13
N ALA A 486 17.98 -28.31 10.50
CA ALA A 486 18.88 -27.40 9.80
C ALA A 486 19.33 -27.98 8.44
N LEU A 487 19.15 -27.22 7.37
CA LEU A 487 19.73 -27.52 6.05
C LEU A 487 20.27 -26.23 5.40
N GLY A 488 21.59 -26.07 5.47
CA GLY A 488 22.47 -25.43 4.48
C GLY A 488 22.11 -24.04 3.93
N GLY A 489 22.72 -23.01 4.52
CA GLY A 489 23.17 -21.81 3.78
C GLY A 489 22.13 -20.81 3.28
N VAL A 490 20.84 -21.02 3.56
CA VAL A 490 19.78 -20.03 3.31
C VAL A 490 19.71 -19.08 4.50
N ALA A 491 19.70 -17.77 4.25
CA ALA A 491 19.41 -16.77 5.27
C ALA A 491 18.02 -17.07 5.87
N VAL A 492 18.01 -17.52 7.12
CA VAL A 492 16.77 -17.89 7.82
C VAL A 492 16.01 -16.60 8.11
N VAL A 493 14.94 -16.34 7.35
CA VAL A 493 13.96 -15.31 7.69
C VAL A 493 13.34 -15.70 9.03
N PRO A 494 13.36 -14.83 10.06
CA PRO A 494 12.77 -15.16 11.34
C PRO A 494 11.28 -15.47 11.17
N GLY A 495 10.88 -16.71 11.44
CA GLY A 495 9.48 -17.09 11.52
C GLY A 495 8.81 -16.41 12.74
N PRO A 496 7.51 -16.10 12.67
CA PRO A 496 6.81 -15.42 13.77
C PRO A 496 6.86 -16.27 15.03
N ALA A 497 7.44 -15.70 16.09
CA ALA A 497 7.40 -16.27 17.43
C ALA A 497 6.09 -15.84 18.09
N GLY A 498 5.13 -16.77 18.15
CA GLY A 498 3.94 -16.63 18.99
C GLY A 498 2.64 -16.84 18.24
N GLY A 499 2.07 -18.05 18.36
CA GLY A 499 0.62 -18.32 18.30
C GLY A 499 -0.17 -18.02 17.02
N GLU A 500 0.36 -17.23 16.10
CA GLU A 500 -0.25 -16.89 14.81
C GLU A 500 0.32 -17.84 13.76
N GLY A 501 -0.45 -18.87 13.40
CA GLY A 501 -0.03 -19.89 12.45
C GLY A 501 0.52 -19.30 11.16
N CYS A 502 1.79 -19.59 10.87
CA CYS A 502 2.45 -19.25 9.61
C CYS A 502 3.07 -20.51 9.03
N SER A 503 2.68 -20.87 7.82
CA SER A 503 3.25 -21.98 7.08
C SER A 503 4.57 -21.58 6.41
N ALA A 504 5.37 -22.58 6.03
CA ALA A 504 6.63 -22.40 5.30
C ALA A 504 6.45 -21.86 3.86
N GLU A 505 5.21 -21.62 3.40
CA GLU A 505 4.91 -21.10 2.05
C GLU A 505 4.20 -19.72 2.06
N GLY A 506 4.29 -18.96 3.16
CA GLY A 506 3.85 -17.56 3.20
C GLY A 506 2.51 -17.38 3.92
N GLY A 507 2.56 -17.53 5.24
CA GLY A 507 1.49 -17.13 6.16
C GLY A 507 1.68 -15.71 6.68
N CYS A 508 0.61 -14.91 6.63
CA CYS A 508 0.46 -13.48 7.00
C CYS A 508 1.10 -12.44 6.07
N ALA A 509 0.28 -11.55 5.49
CA ALA A 509 0.71 -10.41 4.64
C ALA A 509 1.33 -9.28 5.47
N SER A 510 2.34 -9.63 6.27
CA SER A 510 3.14 -8.74 7.11
C SER A 510 4.62 -8.95 6.82
N CYS A 511 5.37 -7.86 6.68
CA CYS A 511 6.80 -7.94 6.48
C CYS A 511 7.52 -8.56 7.70
N PRO A 512 8.27 -9.68 7.55
CA PRO A 512 8.96 -10.32 8.67
C PRO A 512 10.07 -9.44 9.26
N TYR A 513 10.71 -8.60 8.45
CA TYR A 513 11.69 -7.62 8.93
C TYR A 513 11.04 -6.51 9.76
N MET A 514 9.84 -6.03 9.37
CA MET A 514 9.13 -5.03 10.15
C MET A 514 8.72 -5.60 11.53
N LYS A 515 8.38 -6.90 11.61
CA LYS A 515 8.07 -7.60 12.87
C LYS A 515 9.24 -7.67 13.86
N MET A 516 10.48 -7.44 13.43
CA MET A 516 11.62 -7.30 14.35
C MET A 516 11.48 -6.07 15.27
N ASN A 517 10.68 -5.09 14.87
CA ASN A 517 10.35 -3.91 15.66
C ASN A 517 9.15 -4.21 16.58
N SER A 518 9.37 -4.99 17.64
CA SER A 518 8.31 -5.30 18.61
C SER A 518 8.18 -4.24 19.71
N LEU A 519 7.04 -4.24 20.42
CA LEU A 519 6.83 -3.37 21.56
C LEU A 519 7.85 -3.64 22.67
N ASP A 520 8.16 -4.92 22.93
CA ASP A 520 9.17 -5.34 23.90
C ASP A 520 10.56 -4.82 23.54
N ALA A 521 10.91 -4.85 22.25
CA ALA A 521 12.18 -4.31 21.76
C ALA A 521 12.26 -2.79 21.99
N LEU A 522 11.20 -2.05 21.65
CA LEU A 522 11.10 -0.63 21.92
C LEU A 522 11.24 -0.30 23.41
N MET A 523 10.46 -0.96 24.26
CA MET A 523 10.53 -0.77 25.72
C MET A 523 11.91 -1.12 26.27
N SER A 524 12.54 -2.19 25.78
CA SER A 524 13.88 -2.61 26.15
C SER A 524 14.96 -1.58 25.78
N VAL A 525 14.85 -0.96 24.60
CA VAL A 525 15.75 0.13 24.17
C VAL A 525 15.52 1.38 25.00
N CYS A 526 14.27 1.83 25.15
CA CYS A 526 13.90 2.99 25.98
C CYS A 526 14.42 2.83 27.42
N ALA A 527 14.25 1.65 28.03
CA ALA A 527 14.72 1.36 29.38
C ALA A 527 16.24 1.55 29.57
N LYS A 528 17.04 1.28 28.53
CA LYS A 528 18.51 1.36 28.55
C LYS A 528 19.05 2.77 28.34
N ILE A 529 18.31 3.63 27.65
CA ILE A 529 18.69 5.02 27.38
C ILE A 529 18.80 5.80 28.71
N GLY A 530 19.83 6.64 28.84
CA GLY A 530 20.05 7.49 30.01
C GLY A 530 20.78 6.81 31.18
N THR A 531 21.32 5.60 30.99
CA THR A 531 22.20 4.92 31.97
C THR A 531 23.48 4.45 31.31
N ASP A 532 24.65 4.70 31.91
CA ASP A 532 25.95 4.31 31.31
C ASP A 532 26.03 2.81 30.98
N ALA A 533 25.50 1.96 31.87
CA ALA A 533 25.47 0.52 31.67
C ALA A 533 24.50 0.08 30.58
N GLY A 534 23.35 0.76 30.45
CA GLY A 534 22.36 0.48 29.42
C GLY A 534 22.84 0.94 28.05
N GLU A 535 23.42 2.14 27.96
CA GLU A 535 23.94 2.70 26.71
C GLU A 535 25.09 1.89 26.13
N ALA A 536 25.95 1.31 26.96
CA ALA A 536 26.99 0.38 26.51
C ALA A 536 26.43 -0.88 25.82
N LEU A 537 25.19 -1.27 26.13
CA LEU A 537 24.49 -2.39 25.48
C LEU A 537 23.76 -1.97 24.20
N LEU A 538 23.61 -0.66 23.95
CA LEU A 538 22.90 -0.12 22.79
C LEU A 538 23.80 0.12 21.57
N THR A 539 25.12 -0.05 21.68
CA THR A 539 26.04 0.12 20.53
C THR A 539 25.64 -0.71 19.29
N PRO A 540 25.22 -1.98 19.41
CA PRO A 540 24.73 -2.75 18.26
C PRO A 540 23.41 -2.23 17.66
N PHE A 541 22.65 -1.43 18.42
CA PHE A 541 21.38 -0.84 18.02
C PHE A 541 21.56 0.54 17.39
N GLU A 542 22.79 1.05 17.24
CA GLU A 542 23.04 2.25 16.45
C GLU A 542 22.95 1.92 14.95
N PRO A 543 22.39 2.82 14.11
CA PRO A 543 22.45 2.68 12.66
C PRO A 543 23.90 2.62 12.17
N LYS A 544 24.12 1.95 11.04
CA LYS A 544 25.44 1.96 10.38
C LYS A 544 25.85 3.40 10.09
N LYS A 545 27.03 3.78 10.58
CA LYS A 545 27.62 5.09 10.30
C LYS A 545 28.31 5.02 8.95
N TYR A 546 27.87 5.84 8.00
CA TYR A 546 28.62 6.07 6.77
C TYR A 546 29.81 6.96 7.10
N GLU A 547 31.04 6.46 6.98
CA GLU A 547 32.24 7.23 7.29
C GLU A 547 32.25 8.56 6.50
N ALA A 548 32.63 9.65 7.17
CA ALA A 548 32.95 10.89 6.50
C ALA A 548 34.14 10.65 5.58
N ALA A 549 34.02 11.01 4.29
CA ALA A 549 35.13 10.85 3.36
C ALA A 549 36.30 11.76 3.79
N LYS A 550 37.54 11.25 3.73
CA LYS A 550 38.74 12.05 4.02
C LYS A 550 38.91 13.22 3.06
N ASP A 551 38.46 13.04 1.82
CA ASP A 551 38.36 14.05 0.77
C ASP A 551 37.04 13.81 -0.02
N GLY A 552 36.22 14.84 -0.20
CA GLY A 552 34.92 14.77 -0.90
C GLY A 552 33.70 14.55 0.00
N PRO A 553 32.47 14.54 -0.56
CA PRO A 553 31.24 14.27 0.19
C PRO A 553 31.17 12.81 0.65
N SER A 554 30.57 12.57 1.83
CA SER A 554 30.36 11.21 2.37
C SER A 554 29.36 10.40 1.52
N VAL A 555 29.34 9.07 1.71
CA VAL A 555 28.33 8.20 1.06
C VAL A 555 26.91 8.63 1.44
N ALA A 556 26.69 9.03 2.69
CA ALA A 556 25.42 9.58 3.13
C ALA A 556 25.05 10.86 2.37
N ALA A 557 25.98 11.81 2.24
CA ALA A 557 25.75 13.05 1.50
C ALA A 557 25.44 12.77 0.01
N LEU A 558 26.17 11.85 -0.61
CA LEU A 558 25.94 11.43 -2.01
C LEU A 558 24.61 10.68 -2.18
N GLY A 559 24.24 9.83 -1.22
CA GLY A 559 22.97 9.08 -1.21
C GLY A 559 21.76 9.98 -0.98
N CYS A 560 21.94 11.11 -0.30
CA CYS A 560 20.92 12.13 -0.13
C CYS A 560 20.64 12.94 -1.40
N VAL A 561 21.58 13.05 -2.35
CA VAL A 561 21.38 13.85 -3.58
C VAL A 561 20.13 13.43 -4.36
N PRO A 562 19.89 12.14 -4.68
CA PRO A 562 18.63 11.70 -5.28
C PRO A 562 17.38 12.01 -4.48
N ILE A 563 17.48 12.00 -3.14
CA ILE A 563 16.36 12.32 -2.25
C ILE A 563 16.06 13.83 -2.31
N LEU A 564 17.09 14.67 -2.37
CA LEU A 564 16.94 16.11 -2.54
C LEU A 564 16.28 16.45 -3.88
N HIS A 565 16.67 15.78 -4.98
CA HIS A 565 15.98 15.93 -6.27
C HIS A 565 14.49 15.61 -6.19
N MET A 566 14.12 14.55 -5.44
CA MET A 566 12.73 14.22 -5.18
C MET A 566 12.01 15.30 -4.37
N ARG A 567 12.65 15.85 -3.34
CA ARG A 567 12.09 16.90 -2.47
C ARG A 567 11.88 18.20 -3.24
N ASP A 568 12.85 18.60 -4.06
CA ASP A 568 12.73 19.76 -4.95
C ASP A 568 11.56 19.56 -5.92
N PHE A 569 11.47 18.38 -6.53
CA PHE A 569 10.34 18.03 -7.38
C PHE A 569 8.99 18.10 -6.65
N GLN A 570 8.88 17.56 -5.44
CA GLN A 570 7.65 17.62 -4.65
C GLN A 570 7.27 19.05 -4.24
N ARG A 571 8.26 19.92 -4.00
CA ARG A 571 8.04 21.32 -3.62
C ARG A 571 7.61 22.16 -4.82
N ASP A 572 8.29 21.99 -5.96
CA ASP A 572 8.20 22.92 -7.09
C ASP A 572 7.29 22.39 -8.21
N GLY A 573 6.94 21.09 -8.18
CA GLY A 573 6.17 20.42 -9.23
C GLY A 573 6.95 20.22 -10.53
N ALA A 574 8.27 20.43 -10.50
CA ALA A 574 9.16 20.33 -11.65
C ALA A 574 10.55 19.83 -11.19
N LEU A 575 11.26 19.13 -12.07
CA LEU A 575 12.68 18.83 -11.87
C LEU A 575 13.49 20.13 -11.91
N SER A 576 14.51 20.23 -11.05
CA SER A 576 15.38 21.40 -11.00
C SER A 576 16.22 21.52 -12.27
N ASP A 577 16.54 22.76 -12.65
CA ASP A 577 17.38 23.03 -13.84
C ASP A 577 18.72 22.31 -13.78
N ALA A 578 19.33 22.24 -12.58
CA ALA A 578 20.59 21.52 -12.37
C ALA A 578 20.45 20.02 -12.64
N PHE A 579 19.34 19.39 -12.25
CA PHE A 579 19.10 17.97 -12.52
C PHE A 579 18.79 17.71 -14.00
N VAL A 580 18.03 18.61 -14.64
CA VAL A 580 17.76 18.56 -16.09
C VAL A 580 19.05 18.71 -16.91
N GLU A 581 19.93 19.64 -16.53
CA GLU A 581 21.25 19.82 -17.14
C GLU A 581 22.10 18.55 -16.98
N ASP A 582 22.09 17.93 -15.81
CA ASP A 582 22.83 16.72 -15.54
C ASP A 582 22.35 15.52 -16.39
N ILE A 583 21.03 15.34 -16.53
CA ILE A 583 20.42 14.34 -17.44
C ILE A 583 20.91 14.53 -18.88
N THR A 584 20.95 15.76 -19.36
CA THR A 584 21.23 16.07 -20.77
C THR A 584 22.72 16.12 -21.10
N THR A 585 23.59 16.42 -20.14
CA THR A 585 25.03 16.65 -20.40
C THR A 585 25.94 15.53 -19.93
N ARG A 586 25.58 14.77 -18.88
CA ARG A 586 26.49 13.80 -18.25
C ARG A 586 26.96 12.71 -19.21
N HIS A 587 26.05 12.17 -20.02
CA HIS A 587 26.40 11.15 -21.02
C HIS A 587 27.42 11.68 -22.03
N ALA A 588 27.22 12.90 -22.55
CA ALA A 588 28.14 13.53 -23.49
C ALA A 588 29.52 13.80 -22.84
N ALA A 589 29.54 14.27 -21.58
CA ALA A 589 30.76 14.51 -20.82
C ALA A 589 31.56 13.21 -20.58
N LYS A 590 30.88 12.12 -20.20
CA LYS A 590 31.51 10.80 -20.02
C LYS A 590 32.06 10.25 -21.33
N ARG A 591 31.34 10.42 -22.44
CA ARG A 591 31.82 10.03 -23.77
C ARG A 591 33.02 10.84 -24.25
N ALA A 592 33.14 12.10 -23.86
CA ALA A 592 34.30 12.92 -24.19
C ALA A 592 35.54 12.59 -23.35
N ALA A 593 35.35 12.01 -22.15
CA ALA A 593 36.42 11.63 -21.23
C ALA A 593 36.99 10.21 -21.46
N LYS A 594 36.24 9.33 -22.15
CA LYS A 594 36.66 7.99 -22.60
C LYS A 594 37.32 8.10 -23.97
#